data_AF-A0A8J2Q1J0-F1
#
_entry.id   AF-A0A8J2Q1J0-F1
#
_cell.length_a   1.000
_cell.length_b   1.000
_cell.length_c   1.000
_cell.angle_alpha   90.00
_cell.angle_beta   90.00
_cell.angle_gamma   90.00
#
_symmetry.space_group_name_H-M   'P 1'
#
loop_
_entity.id
_entity.type
_entity.pdbx_description
1 polymer ?
#
loop_
_entity_poly.entity_id
_entity_poly.type
_entity_poly.pdbx_seq_one_letter_code
_entity_poly.pdbx_strand_id
1 'polypeptide(L)'
;MELDPLLRALLHFRHNNIEEAIKICSEILEKNPCDQAAWSLKLTCLTEKFYVDELENDERGVAELFLDDTVLASKARPGTSLSKPITSGQTSRQAIRPTSSSGRPISGILRPETHIQPGTMEQTLRISRTSRTTRATSSSSARFTRLATV
;
A
#
# COMPACT_ATOMS: atom_id res chain seq x y z
N MET A 1 -10.25 -39.73 17.69
CA MET A 1 -9.75 -39.95 16.31
C MET A 1 -8.66 -38.93 16.10
N GLU A 2 -7.40 -39.35 16.10
CA GLU A 2 -6.29 -38.40 15.92
C GLU A 2 -6.33 -37.86 14.48
N LEU A 3 -6.42 -36.55 14.35
CA LEU A 3 -6.41 -35.88 13.06
C LEU A 3 -4.96 -35.72 12.61
N ASP A 4 -4.67 -36.07 11.36
CA ASP A 4 -3.37 -35.87 10.74
C ASP A 4 -2.86 -34.42 10.96
N PRO A 5 -1.62 -34.20 11.42
CA PRO A 5 -1.10 -32.87 11.72
C PRO A 5 -1.15 -31.90 10.54
N LEU A 6 -0.88 -32.39 9.32
CA LEU A 6 -0.92 -31.57 8.11
C LEU A 6 -2.36 -31.15 7.78
N LEU A 7 -3.31 -32.08 7.85
CA LEU A 7 -4.73 -31.78 7.71
C LEU A 7 -5.21 -30.76 8.76
N ARG A 8 -4.74 -30.88 10.01
CA ARG A 8 -5.04 -29.90 11.07
C ARG A 8 -4.52 -28.50 10.70
N ALA A 9 -3.29 -28.39 10.22
CA ALA A 9 -2.72 -27.12 9.78
C ALA A 9 -3.52 -26.48 8.62
N LEU A 10 -3.93 -27.28 7.64
CA LEU A 10 -4.78 -26.83 6.52
C LEU A 10 -6.13 -26.30 6.99
N LEU A 11 -6.75 -26.96 7.97
CA LEU A 11 -7.98 -26.46 8.57
C LEU A 11 -7.76 -25.12 9.26
N HIS A 12 -6.67 -24.95 10.04
CA HIS A 12 -6.37 -23.66 10.66
C HIS A 12 -6.16 -22.56 9.61
N PHE A 13 -5.42 -22.84 8.53
CA PHE A 13 -5.23 -21.91 7.43
C PHE A 13 -6.57 -21.50 6.80
N ARG A 14 -7.47 -22.46 6.53
CA ARG A 14 -8.79 -22.16 5.95
C ARG A 14 -9.68 -21.29 6.87
N HIS A 15 -9.52 -21.39 8.19
CA HIS A 15 -10.24 -20.53 9.15
C HIS A 15 -9.51 -19.21 9.43
N ASN A 16 -8.48 -18.86 8.65
CA ASN A 16 -7.65 -17.67 8.83
C ASN A 16 -6.88 -17.62 10.17
N ASN A 17 -6.68 -18.79 10.81
CA ASN A 17 -5.87 -18.92 12.02
C ASN A 17 -4.41 -19.18 11.63
N ILE A 18 -3.79 -18.17 11.01
CA ILE A 18 -2.48 -18.28 10.34
C ILE A 18 -1.35 -18.61 11.34
N GLU A 19 -1.36 -18.03 12.53
CA GLU A 19 -0.27 -18.22 13.51
C GLU A 19 -0.18 -19.67 14.02
N GLU A 20 -1.34 -20.30 14.26
CA GLU A 20 -1.40 -21.70 14.69
C GLU A 20 -1.01 -22.65 13.56
N ALA A 21 -1.39 -22.35 12.31
CA ALA A 21 -0.93 -23.10 11.15
C ALA A 21 0.60 -23.06 11.02
N ILE A 22 1.24 -21.90 11.23
CA ILE A 22 2.71 -21.76 11.19
C ILE A 22 3.38 -22.59 12.29
N LYS A 23 2.83 -22.61 13.51
CA LYS A 23 3.36 -23.41 14.63
C LYS A 23 3.33 -24.90 14.28
N ILE A 24 2.17 -25.41 13.85
CA ILE A 24 2.00 -26.82 13.49
C ILE A 24 2.93 -27.20 12.32
N CYS A 25 3.02 -26.37 11.27
CA CYS A 25 3.95 -26.63 10.17
C CYS A 25 5.42 -26.61 10.63
N SER A 26 5.78 -25.80 11.62
CA SER A 26 7.14 -25.79 12.19
C SER A 26 7.43 -27.08 12.95
N GLU A 27 6.49 -27.57 13.75
CA GLU A 27 6.60 -28.86 14.45
C GLU A 27 6.73 -30.04 13.48
N ILE A 28 6.05 -29.99 12.32
CA ILE A 28 6.16 -31.01 11.27
C ILE A 28 7.56 -30.97 10.64
N LEU A 29 8.06 -29.77 10.31
CA LEU A 29 9.36 -29.59 9.68
C LEU A 29 10.54 -29.91 10.62
N GLU A 30 10.37 -29.72 11.93
CA GLU A 30 11.37 -30.15 12.93
C GLU A 30 11.52 -31.68 12.95
N LYS A 31 10.43 -32.42 12.73
CA LYS A 31 10.43 -33.89 12.67
C LYS A 31 10.89 -34.42 11.30
N ASN A 32 10.45 -33.79 10.22
CA ASN A 32 10.81 -34.15 8.85
C ASN A 32 11.15 -32.89 8.03
N PRO A 33 12.45 -32.55 7.91
CA PRO A 33 12.88 -31.37 7.16
C PRO A 33 12.57 -31.42 5.65
N CYS A 34 12.29 -32.60 5.10
CA CYS A 34 12.08 -32.80 3.66
C CYS A 34 10.60 -32.86 3.25
N ASP A 35 9.67 -32.51 4.16
CA ASP A 35 8.25 -32.45 3.83
C ASP A 35 7.91 -31.17 3.03
N GLN A 36 7.76 -31.33 1.71
CA GLN A 36 7.42 -30.24 0.79
C GLN A 36 6.01 -29.67 1.05
N ALA A 37 5.06 -30.47 1.53
CA ALA A 37 3.70 -30.02 1.77
C ALA A 37 3.63 -29.08 2.98
N ALA A 38 4.27 -29.47 4.09
CA ALA A 38 4.38 -28.62 5.28
C ALA A 38 5.19 -27.34 5.00
N TRP A 39 6.25 -27.43 4.19
CA TRP A 39 7.06 -26.28 3.81
C TRP A 39 6.30 -25.27 2.96
N SER A 40 5.62 -25.72 1.91
CA SER A 40 4.82 -24.87 1.04
C SER A 40 3.66 -24.20 1.80
N LEU A 41 2.95 -24.96 2.65
CA LEU A 41 1.89 -24.40 3.49
C LEU A 41 2.40 -23.33 4.45
N LYS A 42 3.57 -23.55 5.08
CA LYS A 42 4.20 -22.55 5.95
C LYS A 42 4.56 -21.28 5.18
N LEU A 43 5.12 -21.41 3.98
CA LEU A 43 5.45 -20.27 3.12
C LEU A 43 4.19 -19.46 2.78
N THR A 44 3.10 -20.11 2.36
CA THR A 44 1.82 -19.45 2.10
C THR A 44 1.26 -18.75 3.33
N CYS A 45 1.35 -19.38 4.51
CA CYS A 45 0.93 -18.73 5.76
C CYS A 45 1.75 -17.46 6.04
N LEU A 46 3.06 -17.48 5.80
CA LEU A 46 3.93 -16.33 6.02
C LEU A 46 3.62 -15.19 5.04
N THR A 47 3.32 -15.49 3.77
CA THR A 47 2.92 -14.46 2.80
C THR A 47 1.56 -13.87 3.15
N GLU A 48 0.60 -14.71 3.55
CA GLU A 48 -0.76 -14.28 3.90
C GLU A 48 -0.78 -13.40 5.16
N LYS A 49 0.08 -13.71 6.15
CA LYS A 49 0.21 -12.91 7.38
C LYS A 49 0.53 -11.43 7.11
N PHE A 50 1.28 -11.14 6.04
CA PHE A 50 1.70 -9.80 5.66
C PHE A 50 1.05 -9.33 4.36
N TYR A 51 0.03 -10.04 3.88
CA TYR A 51 -0.63 -9.71 2.64
C TYR A 51 -1.32 -8.36 2.77
N VAL A 52 -1.03 -7.47 1.82
CA VAL A 52 -1.69 -6.18 1.63
C VAL A 52 -2.13 -6.15 0.17
N ASP A 53 -3.36 -5.70 -0.07
CA ASP A 53 -3.88 -5.56 -1.43
C ASP A 53 -3.00 -4.59 -2.22
N GLU A 54 -2.45 -5.06 -3.33
CA GLU A 54 -1.58 -4.27 -4.20
C GLU A 54 -2.32 -3.04 -4.75
N LEU A 55 -3.65 -3.13 -4.95
CA LEU A 55 -4.47 -2.01 -5.42
C LEU A 55 -4.58 -0.89 -4.40
N GLU A 56 -4.49 -1.20 -3.10
CA GLU A 56 -4.56 -0.21 -2.03
C GLU A 56 -3.18 0.32 -1.62
N ASN A 57 -2.09 -0.30 -2.08
CA ASN A 57 -0.71 0.01 -1.68
C ASN A 57 0.06 0.88 -2.69
N ASP A 58 -0.61 1.58 -3.62
CA ASP A 58 0.01 2.45 -4.65
C ASP A 58 0.51 3.81 -4.09
N GLU A 59 1.40 3.77 -3.09
CA GLU A 59 1.97 4.99 -2.53
C GLU A 59 2.96 5.68 -3.50
N ARG A 60 2.49 6.69 -4.24
CA ARG A 60 3.37 7.57 -5.05
C ARG A 60 4.30 8.41 -4.16
N GLY A 61 5.61 8.28 -4.39
CA GLY A 61 6.65 9.07 -3.73
C GLY A 61 6.86 10.44 -4.37
N VAL A 62 7.83 11.18 -3.82
CA VAL A 62 8.16 12.53 -4.33
C VAL A 62 8.80 12.48 -5.71
N ALA A 63 9.60 11.44 -6.03
CA ALA A 63 10.16 11.31 -7.37
C ALA A 63 9.08 10.97 -8.40
N GLU A 64 8.16 10.05 -8.11
CA GLU A 64 7.04 9.77 -9.04
C GLU A 64 6.14 11.00 -9.24
N LEU A 65 6.02 11.86 -8.24
CA LEU A 65 5.17 13.04 -8.34
C LEU A 65 5.79 14.20 -9.15
N PHE A 66 7.11 14.36 -9.10
CA PHE A 66 7.80 15.54 -9.66
C PHE A 66 8.85 15.23 -10.74
N LEU A 67 9.40 14.03 -10.76
CA LEU A 67 10.47 13.62 -11.68
C LEU A 67 9.97 12.61 -12.73
N ASP A 68 8.69 12.25 -12.70
CA ASP A 68 8.09 11.35 -13.68
C ASP A 68 7.59 12.13 -14.92
N ASP A 69 8.12 11.75 -16.08
CA ASP A 69 7.82 12.36 -17.38
C ASP A 69 6.75 11.58 -18.17
N THR A 70 5.88 10.81 -17.50
CA THR A 70 4.78 10.06 -18.15
C THR A 70 3.65 10.95 -18.66
N VAL A 71 3.59 12.22 -18.23
CA VAL A 71 2.53 13.16 -18.63
C VAL A 71 2.81 13.73 -20.02
N LEU A 72 2.04 13.26 -21.02
CA LEU A 72 2.17 13.73 -22.41
C LEU A 72 1.83 15.23 -22.60
N ALA A 73 0.86 15.74 -21.84
CA ALA A 73 0.35 17.11 -22.01
C ALA A 73 0.44 17.92 -20.71
N SER A 74 1.51 18.72 -20.57
CA SER A 74 1.71 19.63 -19.44
C SER A 74 0.58 20.66 -19.28
N LYS A 75 -0.06 21.08 -20.38
CA LYS A 75 -1.18 22.04 -20.41
C LYS A 75 -2.43 21.40 -21.01
N ALA A 76 -2.92 20.34 -20.37
CA ALA A 76 -4.18 19.70 -20.76
C ALA A 76 -5.37 20.68 -20.64
N ARG A 77 -6.40 20.48 -21.47
CA ARG A 77 -7.65 21.25 -21.38
C ARG A 77 -8.33 20.96 -20.03
N PRO A 78 -9.03 21.93 -19.42
CA PRO A 78 -9.79 21.68 -18.19
C PRO A 78 -10.76 20.51 -18.38
N GLY A 79 -10.74 19.55 -17.46
CA GLY A 79 -11.58 18.34 -17.52
C GLY A 79 -10.99 17.16 -18.30
N THR A 80 -9.85 17.32 -18.96
CA THR A 80 -9.16 16.22 -19.67
C THR A 80 -7.91 15.71 -18.93
N SER A 81 -7.69 16.16 -17.69
CA SER A 81 -6.63 15.70 -16.78
C SER A 81 -7.12 15.73 -15.33
N LEU A 82 -6.51 14.89 -14.49
CA LEU A 82 -6.71 14.87 -13.04
C LEU A 82 -5.92 15.97 -12.31
N SER A 83 -4.94 16.57 -12.98
CA SER A 83 -4.20 17.73 -12.50
C SER A 83 -5.13 18.94 -12.39
N LYS A 84 -4.91 19.80 -11.40
CA LYS A 84 -5.78 20.96 -11.21
C LYS A 84 -5.70 21.92 -12.41
N PRO A 85 -6.84 22.34 -12.97
CA PRO A 85 -6.82 23.45 -13.91
C PRO A 85 -6.47 24.74 -13.17
N ILE A 86 -5.58 25.55 -13.77
CA ILE A 86 -5.20 26.88 -13.24
C ILE A 86 -6.39 27.86 -13.30
N THR A 87 -7.42 27.55 -14.11
CA THR A 87 -8.65 28.32 -14.20
C THR A 87 -9.47 28.15 -12.91
N SER A 88 -9.47 29.19 -12.08
CA SER A 88 -10.19 29.26 -10.81
C SER A 88 -11.71 29.22 -11.00
N GLY A 89 -12.29 28.04 -11.13
CA GLY A 89 -13.72 27.84 -10.91
C GLY A 89 -14.00 27.82 -9.42
N GLN A 90 -14.49 28.93 -8.85
CA GLN A 90 -15.00 29.00 -7.48
C GLN A 90 -16.26 28.13 -7.34
N THR A 91 -16.13 26.81 -7.29
CA THR A 91 -17.29 25.90 -7.17
C THR A 91 -17.62 25.53 -5.73
N SER A 92 -16.72 25.76 -4.77
CA SER A 92 -17.00 25.60 -3.34
C SER A 92 -16.75 26.89 -2.57
N ARG A 93 -17.80 27.50 -2.04
CA ARG A 93 -17.68 28.57 -1.03
C ARG A 93 -17.02 27.94 0.20
N GLN A 94 -15.77 28.30 0.49
CA GLN A 94 -15.02 27.83 1.67
C GLN A 94 -15.81 28.03 2.99
N ALA A 95 -16.81 28.91 2.99
CA ALA A 95 -17.75 29.12 4.10
C ALA A 95 -18.63 27.91 4.45
N ILE A 96 -18.81 26.93 3.54
CA ILE A 96 -19.76 25.81 3.74
C ILE A 96 -19.04 24.47 3.94
N ARG A 97 -17.94 24.22 3.23
CA ARG A 97 -17.21 22.94 3.32
C ARG A 97 -15.72 23.18 3.55
N PRO A 98 -15.13 22.62 4.63
CA PRO A 98 -13.69 22.66 4.83
C PRO A 98 -12.95 22.05 3.65
N THR A 99 -11.84 22.67 3.27
CA THR A 99 -10.98 22.22 2.19
C THR A 99 -9.65 21.72 2.73
N SER A 100 -9.11 20.66 2.11
CA SER A 100 -7.73 20.23 2.34
C SER A 100 -6.73 21.32 1.90
N SER A 101 -5.45 21.16 2.25
CA SER A 101 -4.35 22.01 1.77
C SER A 101 -4.28 22.11 0.23
N SER A 102 -4.84 21.11 -0.46
CA SER A 102 -4.95 21.10 -1.91
C SER A 102 -6.16 21.90 -2.44
N GLY A 103 -6.97 22.54 -1.60
CA GLY A 103 -8.19 23.23 -2.03
C GLY A 103 -9.32 22.30 -2.48
N ARG A 104 -9.11 20.97 -2.44
CA ARG A 104 -10.19 19.98 -2.62
C ARG A 104 -10.97 19.87 -1.31
N PRO A 105 -12.31 19.93 -1.34
CA PRO A 105 -13.09 19.77 -0.13
C PRO A 105 -12.94 18.36 0.48
N ILE A 106 -12.95 18.28 1.82
CA ILE A 106 -12.56 17.06 2.57
C ILE A 106 -13.48 15.86 2.30
N SER A 107 -12.92 14.71 1.92
CA SER A 107 -13.68 13.46 1.70
C SER A 107 -14.11 12.80 3.02
N GLY A 108 -15.19 12.01 3.00
CA GLY A 108 -15.63 11.20 4.15
C GLY A 108 -14.95 9.83 4.27
N ILE A 109 -14.18 9.42 3.25
CA ILE A 109 -13.40 8.18 3.22
C ILE A 109 -11.92 8.53 3.03
N LEU A 110 -11.04 7.89 3.80
CA LEU A 110 -9.59 7.99 3.68
C LEU A 110 -9.06 6.70 3.05
N ARG A 111 -8.47 6.80 1.86
CA ARG A 111 -7.71 5.73 1.22
C ARG A 111 -6.22 6.10 1.18
N PRO A 112 -5.28 5.14 1.16
CA PRO A 112 -3.87 5.45 0.93
C PRO A 112 -3.66 6.32 -0.33
N GLU A 113 -4.42 6.06 -1.39
CA GLU A 113 -4.41 6.78 -2.68
C GLU A 113 -5.00 8.20 -2.68
N THR A 114 -5.41 8.75 -1.53
CA THR A 114 -6.13 10.03 -1.54
C THR A 114 -5.18 11.18 -1.89
N HIS A 115 -5.14 11.56 -3.17
CA HIS A 115 -4.13 12.45 -3.74
C HIS A 115 -4.21 13.90 -3.23
N ILE A 116 -3.08 14.39 -2.72
CA ILE A 116 -2.83 15.78 -2.34
C ILE A 116 -1.54 16.21 -3.06
N GLN A 117 -1.67 16.89 -4.21
CA GLN A 117 -0.49 17.45 -4.88
C GLN A 117 -0.20 18.87 -4.38
N PRO A 118 0.90 19.08 -3.64
CA PRO A 118 1.48 20.40 -3.39
C PRO A 118 2.10 20.98 -4.67
N GLY A 119 2.25 22.30 -4.73
CA GLY A 119 2.64 23.01 -5.95
C GLY A 119 4.10 22.82 -6.37
N THR A 120 5.01 22.63 -5.42
CA THR A 120 6.45 22.54 -5.69
C THR A 120 7.12 21.47 -4.83
N MET A 121 8.24 20.92 -5.32
CA MET A 121 9.02 19.92 -4.59
C MET A 121 9.53 20.47 -3.24
N GLU A 122 10.03 21.70 -3.21
CA GLU A 122 10.51 22.37 -1.99
C GLU A 122 9.39 22.57 -0.98
N GLN A 123 8.18 22.90 -1.46
CA GLN A 123 7.00 23.03 -0.62
C GLN A 123 6.62 21.67 -0.01
N THR A 124 6.70 20.60 -0.80
CA THR A 124 6.45 19.22 -0.35
C THR A 124 7.40 18.81 0.76
N LEU A 125 8.69 19.16 0.63
CA LEU A 125 9.72 18.86 1.62
C LEU A 125 9.56 19.69 2.91
N ARG A 126 8.96 20.89 2.82
CA ARG A 126 8.76 21.82 3.94
C ARG A 126 7.45 21.61 4.70
N ILE A 127 6.42 21.04 4.08
CA ILE A 127 5.14 20.78 4.75
C ILE A 127 5.33 19.69 5.81
N SER A 128 4.74 19.88 6.98
CA SER A 128 4.68 18.87 8.04
C SER A 128 4.09 17.58 7.44
N ARG A 129 4.87 16.49 7.53
CA ARG A 129 4.55 15.12 7.07
C ARG A 129 3.30 14.59 7.76
N THR A 130 2.16 15.15 7.42
CA THR A 130 0.88 14.79 7.98
C THR A 130 0.36 13.62 7.16
N SER A 131 0.45 12.44 7.80
CA SER A 131 -0.23 11.18 7.50
C SER A 131 0.67 10.05 6.94
N ARG A 132 1.34 9.36 7.88
CA ARG A 132 1.58 7.89 7.87
C ARG A 132 2.79 7.27 7.16
N THR A 133 3.82 8.02 6.77
CA THR A 133 5.13 7.36 6.46
C THR A 133 6.31 8.10 7.06
N THR A 134 7.14 7.38 7.83
CA THR A 134 8.33 7.89 8.50
C THR A 134 9.55 7.99 7.58
N ARG A 135 9.41 7.61 6.30
CA ARG A 135 10.53 7.51 5.38
C ARG A 135 10.40 8.53 4.25
N ALA A 136 11.47 9.31 4.04
CA ALA A 136 11.65 10.10 2.84
C ALA A 136 11.91 9.14 1.67
N THR A 137 10.88 8.44 1.19
CA THR A 137 11.02 7.56 0.04
C THR A 137 11.01 8.42 -1.20
N SER A 138 12.20 8.60 -1.78
CA SER A 138 12.39 9.20 -3.10
C SER A 138 11.54 8.47 -4.13
N SER A 139 11.50 7.14 -4.13
CA SER A 139 10.67 6.33 -5.03
C SER A 139 10.00 5.14 -4.34
N SER A 140 8.76 4.84 -4.76
CA SER A 140 7.92 3.69 -4.43
C SER A 140 8.53 2.35 -4.87
N SER A 141 9.22 2.33 -6.02
CA SER A 141 9.81 1.15 -6.65
C SER A 141 10.87 0.47 -5.77
N ALA A 142 11.57 1.23 -4.92
CA ALA A 142 12.58 0.71 -4.01
C ALA A 142 12.02 -0.14 -2.85
N ARG A 143 10.69 -0.23 -2.68
CA ARG A 143 10.07 -1.00 -1.58
C ARG A 143 9.91 -2.48 -1.90
N PHE A 144 9.79 -2.84 -3.17
CA PHE A 144 9.60 -4.23 -3.61
C PHE A 144 10.90 -5.04 -3.68
N THR A 145 12.07 -4.42 -3.49
CA THR A 145 13.38 -5.08 -3.65
C THR A 145 13.83 -5.93 -2.46
N ARG A 146 13.03 -6.04 -1.38
CA ARG A 146 13.35 -6.91 -0.23
C ARG A 146 12.68 -8.28 -0.29
N LEU A 147 12.67 -8.89 -1.46
CA LEU A 147 12.16 -10.25 -1.67
C LEU A 147 13.17 -11.08 -2.47
N ALA A 148 14.40 -11.17 -1.95
CA ALA A 148 15.39 -12.22 -2.19
C ALA A 148 16.79 -11.75 -1.75
N THR A 149 17.17 -12.00 -0.50
CA THR A 149 18.58 -12.31 -0.18
C THR A 149 18.57 -13.41 0.85
N VAL A 150 19.07 -14.57 0.41
CA VAL A 150 19.41 -15.76 1.22
C VAL A 150 20.49 -15.39 2.22
#